data_AF-A0AAU9XLI9-F1
#
_entry.id   AF-A0AAU9XLI9-F1
#
_cell.length_a   1.000
_cell.length_b   1.000
_cell.length_c   1.000
_cell.angle_alpha   90.00
_cell.angle_beta   90.00
_cell.angle_gamma   90.00
#
_symmetry.space_group_name_H-M   'P 1'
#
loop_
_entity.id
_entity.type
_entity.pdbx_description
1 polymer ?
#
loop_
_entity_poly.entity_id
_entity_poly.type
_entity_poly.pdbx_seq_one_letter_code
_entity_poly.pdbx_strand_id
1 'polypeptide(L)'
;MATAPSPFASTKETTNYARLCRLLVDVGSQVLRSTFDKIHPPATLHKVLGSTSVHYATLQSLYKGKKKVLNPMQWGRLYPTHSPVSSAAFDITLLTVLLRNICGLGPPANGWDRLPLATDISIADDIARVKYYRNTVCGHASQAFVDDISFSAYWQEIREALVRLGGAHLRAEIDNLEHDCMDPDVEEHYRELMKQWKKDDDSIKDKLEEIESKKNIRNFRDTIKKIEIEMKEVKEKLSSLTASAEKSGQEDCRQNFPLYRRRVSRFLQLFFFFLHDESPRCDLRDTTEKIEIKMNEVLQRLIPTLSLLTDKNLTETIGSNAKMAKMDSELKEVKEKLSTLAAPVGESKGEGVFDPTELINGIRQLYKTREGWLSPFPWCEEFQFFLGNIFTRLKVVRRKKTRGEITDVFVDMSSILDPYEECSAPRTVLIEGEPGMGKTTYCKKYVYDWATKQQAPQGCGSTAFKVVLLLKCRDIHSDVWEAIDDQLLP
;
A
#
# COMPACT_ATOMS: atom_id res chain seq x y z
N MET A 1 -3.53 3.21 56.78
CA MET A 1 -2.83 2.38 55.77
C MET A 1 -2.48 3.27 54.60
N ALA A 2 -1.31 3.15 54.00
CA ALA A 2 -1.01 3.82 52.73
C ALA A 2 -1.60 2.98 51.58
N THR A 3 -2.43 3.59 50.74
CA THR A 3 -2.87 2.99 49.47
C THR A 3 -1.68 2.90 48.52
N ALA A 4 -1.48 1.74 47.88
CA ALA A 4 -0.48 1.62 46.84
C ALA A 4 -0.79 2.59 45.68
N PRO A 5 0.21 3.25 45.08
CA PRO A 5 -0.01 4.12 43.92
C PRO A 5 -0.54 3.30 42.73
N SER A 6 -1.42 3.91 41.94
CA SER A 6 -1.91 3.30 40.70
C SER A 6 -0.74 3.08 39.73
N PRO A 7 -0.66 1.92 39.03
CA PRO A 7 0.31 1.72 37.95
C PRO A 7 0.05 2.63 36.72
N PHE A 8 -1.02 3.43 36.74
CA PHE A 8 -1.37 4.44 35.73
C PHE A 8 -1.23 5.89 36.25
N ALA A 9 -0.47 6.12 37.33
CA ALA A 9 -0.19 7.48 37.79
C ALA A 9 0.57 8.28 36.71
N SER A 10 0.02 9.43 36.32
CA SER A 10 0.69 10.40 35.43
C SER A 10 2.05 10.82 36.00
N THR A 11 3.03 10.99 35.11
CA THR A 11 4.35 11.56 35.46
C THR A 11 4.53 12.90 34.75
N LYS A 12 5.44 13.74 35.25
CA LYS A 12 5.68 15.07 34.69
C LYS A 12 5.98 15.01 33.19
N GLU A 13 6.72 14.01 32.76
CA GLU A 13 7.14 13.78 31.38
C GLU A 13 5.99 13.31 30.48
N THR A 14 4.95 12.67 31.04
CA THR A 14 3.74 12.31 30.29
C THR A 14 2.72 13.46 30.24
N THR A 15 2.68 14.30 31.28
CA THR A 15 2.01 15.60 31.26
C THR A 15 2.64 16.54 30.24
N ASN A 16 3.97 16.67 30.23
CA ASN A 16 4.74 17.43 29.24
C ASN A 16 4.41 16.95 27.81
N TYR A 17 4.32 15.64 27.61
CA TYR A 17 3.91 15.07 26.34
C TYR A 17 2.51 15.52 25.92
N ALA A 18 1.50 15.33 26.77
CA ALA A 18 0.13 15.71 26.45
C ALA A 18 -0.05 17.22 26.26
N ARG A 19 0.73 18.07 26.96
CA ARG A 19 0.75 19.52 26.73
C ARG A 19 1.20 19.84 25.30
N LEU A 20 2.31 19.27 24.82
CA LEU A 20 2.76 19.44 23.43
C LEU A 20 1.71 18.97 22.43
N CYS A 21 1.03 17.87 22.73
CA CYS A 21 -0.08 17.37 21.91
C CYS A 21 -1.24 18.37 21.85
N ARG A 22 -1.69 18.91 23.00
CA ARG A 22 -2.75 19.93 23.09
C ARG A 22 -2.38 21.21 22.34
N LEU A 23 -1.14 21.70 22.49
CA LEU A 23 -0.63 22.86 21.76
C LEU A 23 -0.68 22.67 20.24
N LEU A 24 -0.26 21.50 19.75
CA LEU A 24 -0.26 21.19 18.31
C LEU A 24 -1.65 20.88 17.75
N VAL A 25 -2.49 20.17 18.50
CA VAL A 25 -3.82 19.74 18.05
C VAL A 25 -4.82 20.90 18.12
N ASP A 26 -4.91 21.60 19.24
CA ASP A 26 -5.91 22.65 19.45
C ASP A 26 -5.45 23.96 18.80
N VAL A 27 -4.40 24.58 19.37
CA VAL A 27 -3.88 25.89 18.94
C VAL A 27 -3.28 25.79 17.54
N GLY A 28 -2.53 24.73 17.25
CA GLY A 28 -1.99 24.47 15.90
C GLY A 28 -3.08 24.35 14.83
N SER A 29 -4.16 23.60 15.07
CA SER A 29 -5.30 23.56 14.13
C SER A 29 -5.99 24.93 14.01
N GLN A 30 -6.18 25.66 15.11
CA GLN A 30 -6.80 27.00 15.10
C GLN A 30 -5.97 28.01 14.29
N VAL A 31 -4.65 28.04 14.49
CA VAL A 31 -3.72 28.94 13.80
C VAL A 31 -3.60 28.60 12.32
N LEU A 32 -3.47 27.33 11.96
CA LEU A 32 -3.39 26.90 10.56
C LEU A 32 -4.74 27.10 9.85
N ARG A 33 -5.87 26.92 10.53
CA ARG A 33 -7.20 27.24 10.00
C ARG A 33 -7.38 28.74 9.78
N SER A 34 -7.01 29.58 10.75
CA SER A 34 -6.99 31.04 10.58
C SER A 34 -6.09 31.47 9.41
N THR A 35 -4.94 30.84 9.25
CA THR A 35 -4.01 31.09 8.12
C THR A 35 -4.63 30.67 6.77
N PHE A 36 -5.31 29.53 6.73
CA PHE A 36 -6.04 29.06 5.55
C PHE A 36 -7.22 29.97 5.20
N ASP A 37 -8.05 30.33 6.18
CA ASP A 37 -9.25 31.16 6.02
C ASP A 37 -8.91 32.61 5.60
N LYS A 38 -7.72 33.13 5.98
CA LYS A 38 -7.20 34.42 5.48
C LYS A 38 -6.90 34.39 3.97
N ILE A 39 -6.54 33.23 3.41
CA ILE A 39 -6.21 33.05 1.99
C ILE A 39 -7.45 32.64 1.19
N HIS A 40 -8.29 31.76 1.77
CA HIS A 40 -9.49 31.19 1.16
C HIS A 40 -10.71 31.38 2.07
N PRO A 41 -11.34 32.58 2.09
CA PRO A 41 -12.38 32.91 3.06
C PRO A 41 -13.56 31.92 3.08
N PRO A 42 -14.08 31.52 4.27
CA PRO A 42 -15.16 30.54 4.41
C PRO A 42 -16.39 30.82 3.54
N ALA A 43 -16.79 32.09 3.40
CA ALA A 43 -17.93 32.51 2.56
C ALA A 43 -17.75 32.15 1.06
N THR A 44 -16.50 32.04 0.60
CA THR A 44 -16.13 31.69 -0.79
C THR A 44 -15.53 30.29 -0.94
N LEU A 45 -15.30 29.58 0.16
CA LEU A 45 -14.58 28.30 0.19
C LEU A 45 -15.19 27.22 -0.72
N HIS A 46 -16.52 27.20 -0.84
CA HIS A 46 -17.25 26.30 -1.74
C HIS A 46 -16.95 26.53 -3.24
N LYS A 47 -16.43 27.71 -3.62
CA LYS A 47 -15.97 28.01 -4.98
C LYS A 47 -14.51 27.61 -5.16
N VAL A 48 -13.67 27.91 -4.17
CA VAL A 48 -12.25 27.52 -4.12
C VAL A 48 -12.09 25.99 -4.20
N LEU A 49 -12.91 25.25 -3.47
CA LEU A 49 -12.92 23.79 -3.43
C LEU A 49 -13.97 23.15 -4.36
N GLY A 50 -14.62 23.93 -5.23
CA GLY A 50 -15.63 23.42 -6.17
C GLY A 50 -15.02 22.48 -7.23
N SER A 51 -15.82 21.57 -7.78
CA SER A 51 -15.38 20.63 -8.83
C SER A 51 -14.92 21.31 -10.13
N THR A 52 -15.33 22.56 -10.36
CA THR A 52 -14.93 23.43 -11.47
C THR A 52 -13.71 24.31 -11.16
N SER A 53 -13.14 24.20 -9.94
CA SER A 53 -11.99 24.99 -9.51
C SER A 53 -10.67 24.51 -10.12
N VAL A 54 -9.75 25.45 -10.38
CA VAL A 54 -8.34 25.14 -10.72
C VAL A 54 -7.66 24.25 -9.68
N HIS A 55 -8.10 24.30 -8.41
CA HIS A 55 -7.55 23.46 -7.35
C HIS A 55 -8.08 22.02 -7.38
N TYR A 56 -9.19 21.74 -8.06
CA TYR A 56 -9.81 20.41 -8.08
C TYR A 56 -8.87 19.34 -8.65
N ALA A 57 -8.15 19.66 -9.72
CA ALA A 57 -7.18 18.74 -10.34
C ALA A 57 -6.03 18.38 -9.37
N THR A 58 -5.48 19.38 -8.65
CA THR A 58 -4.43 19.16 -7.65
C THR A 58 -4.94 18.31 -6.49
N LEU A 59 -6.11 18.64 -5.93
CA LEU A 59 -6.71 17.87 -4.84
C LEU A 59 -7.05 16.44 -5.27
N GLN A 60 -7.64 16.26 -6.45
CA GLN A 60 -7.94 14.94 -7.00
C GLN A 60 -6.66 14.12 -7.25
N SER A 61 -5.55 14.76 -7.65
CA SER A 61 -4.24 14.11 -7.77
C SER A 61 -3.66 13.70 -6.42
N LEU A 62 -3.82 14.53 -5.37
CA LEU A 62 -3.41 14.18 -4.00
C LEU A 62 -4.21 12.99 -3.44
N TYR A 63 -5.50 12.87 -3.77
CA TYR A 63 -6.35 11.75 -3.37
C TYR A 63 -6.13 10.48 -4.21
N LYS A 64 -6.33 10.55 -5.54
CA LYS A 64 -6.28 9.38 -6.44
C LYS A 64 -4.87 9.00 -6.88
N GLY A 65 -3.87 9.86 -6.68
CA GLY A 65 -2.49 9.65 -7.12
C GLY A 65 -1.74 8.59 -6.30
N LYS A 66 -0.60 8.14 -6.84
CA LYS A 66 0.20 7.03 -6.30
C LYS A 66 0.65 7.16 -4.84
N LYS A 67 0.67 8.38 -4.29
CA LYS A 67 1.03 8.67 -2.89
C LYS A 67 -0.17 8.80 -1.93
N LYS A 68 -1.41 8.89 -2.43
CA LYS A 68 -2.66 9.05 -1.65
C LYS A 68 -2.56 10.03 -0.46
N VAL A 69 -1.96 11.21 -0.68
CA VAL A 69 -1.68 12.23 0.33
C VAL A 69 -2.95 12.80 0.99
N LEU A 70 -4.11 12.64 0.35
CA LEU A 70 -5.42 12.85 0.96
C LEU A 70 -6.13 11.50 1.07
N ASN A 71 -6.45 11.09 2.29
CA ASN A 71 -7.40 10.00 2.53
C ASN A 71 -8.87 10.50 2.40
N PRO A 72 -9.88 9.62 2.31
CA PRO A 72 -11.28 10.04 2.28
C PRO A 72 -11.89 10.70 3.52
N MET A 73 -11.18 10.82 4.65
CA MET A 73 -11.61 11.69 5.76
C MET A 73 -11.54 13.12 5.27
N GLN A 74 -10.43 13.40 4.63
CA GLN A 74 -10.07 14.68 4.11
C GLN A 74 -10.83 14.92 2.80
N TRP A 75 -10.96 13.93 1.91
CA TRP A 75 -11.81 14.04 0.73
C TRP A 75 -13.28 14.30 1.07
N GLY A 76 -13.88 13.52 1.98
CA GLY A 76 -15.29 13.68 2.38
C GLY A 76 -15.57 15.00 3.12
N ARG A 77 -14.56 15.56 3.82
CA ARG A 77 -14.64 16.90 4.40
C ARG A 77 -14.48 18.02 3.37
N LEU A 78 -13.70 17.81 2.31
CA LEU A 78 -13.55 18.76 1.19
C LEU A 78 -14.77 18.75 0.25
N TYR A 79 -15.38 17.58 0.03
CA TYR A 79 -16.51 17.37 -0.88
C TYR A 79 -17.70 16.69 -0.17
N PRO A 80 -18.31 17.33 0.84
CA PRO A 80 -19.46 16.78 1.56
C PRO A 80 -20.73 16.72 0.68
N THR A 81 -21.49 15.63 0.80
CA THR A 81 -22.66 15.33 -0.06
C THR A 81 -23.92 16.13 0.27
N HIS A 82 -24.07 16.59 1.52
CA HIS A 82 -25.35 17.10 2.05
C HIS A 82 -25.23 18.43 2.82
N SER A 83 -24.08 19.09 2.75
CA SER A 83 -23.79 20.36 3.42
C SER A 83 -22.74 21.15 2.62
N PRO A 84 -22.64 22.48 2.79
CA PRO A 84 -21.50 23.22 2.25
C PRO A 84 -20.20 22.85 2.98
N VAL A 85 -19.09 22.83 2.24
CA VAL A 85 -17.74 22.64 2.81
C VAL A 85 -17.40 23.75 3.80
N SER A 86 -16.79 23.38 4.93
CA SER A 86 -16.38 24.30 5.99
C SER A 86 -15.01 23.90 6.57
N SER A 87 -14.11 24.87 6.66
CA SER A 87 -12.75 24.70 7.20
C SER A 87 -12.74 24.35 8.69
N ALA A 88 -13.82 24.61 9.42
CA ALA A 88 -14.02 24.17 10.80
C ALA A 88 -13.89 22.64 10.96
N ALA A 89 -14.25 21.86 9.93
CA ALA A 89 -14.12 20.40 9.95
C ALA A 89 -12.71 19.88 9.63
N PHE A 90 -11.75 20.74 9.27
CA PHE A 90 -10.41 20.33 8.85
C PHE A 90 -9.48 20.19 10.06
N ASP A 91 -8.73 19.09 10.12
CA ASP A 91 -7.66 18.85 11.11
C ASP A 91 -6.32 19.46 10.67
N ILE A 92 -5.36 19.55 11.60
CA ILE A 92 -3.98 20.03 11.35
C ILE A 92 -3.30 19.37 10.15
N THR A 93 -3.51 18.06 9.90
CA THR A 93 -2.89 17.37 8.76
C THR A 93 -3.48 17.87 7.46
N LEU A 94 -4.82 17.94 7.37
CA LEU A 94 -5.51 18.47 6.20
C LEU A 94 -5.15 19.94 5.94
N LEU A 95 -5.20 20.78 6.98
CA LEU A 95 -4.85 22.20 6.89
C LEU A 95 -3.43 22.37 6.35
N THR A 96 -2.46 21.58 6.85
CA THR A 96 -1.08 21.58 6.35
C THR A 96 -1.00 21.16 4.87
N VAL A 97 -1.77 20.14 4.44
CA VAL A 97 -1.81 19.70 3.03
C VAL A 97 -2.43 20.78 2.13
N LEU A 98 -3.51 21.46 2.55
CA LEU A 98 -4.14 22.53 1.77
C LEU A 98 -3.23 23.77 1.66
N LEU A 99 -2.60 24.18 2.77
CA LEU A 99 -1.63 25.28 2.79
C LEU A 99 -0.45 25.02 1.85
N ARG A 100 0.11 23.80 1.87
CA ARG A 100 1.21 23.37 1.00
C ARG A 100 0.84 23.34 -0.50
N ASN A 101 -0.39 23.00 -0.87
CA ASN A 101 -0.73 22.62 -2.25
C ASN A 101 -1.73 23.52 -2.98
N ILE A 102 -2.58 24.28 -2.28
CA ILE A 102 -3.63 25.12 -2.91
C ILE A 102 -3.64 26.59 -2.45
N CYS A 103 -2.75 26.98 -1.54
CA CYS A 103 -2.70 28.35 -0.99
C CYS A 103 -1.61 29.23 -1.61
N GLY A 104 -0.96 28.79 -2.70
CA GLY A 104 0.05 29.57 -3.42
C GLY A 104 1.37 29.81 -2.68
N LEU A 105 1.57 29.18 -1.52
CA LEU A 105 2.79 29.34 -0.72
C LEU A 105 3.99 28.71 -1.42
N GLY A 106 5.07 29.47 -1.57
CA GLY A 106 6.36 28.95 -2.01
C GLY A 106 6.91 27.92 -1.03
N PRO A 107 7.62 26.87 -1.48
CA PRO A 107 8.22 25.89 -0.58
C PRO A 107 9.36 26.51 0.26
N PRO A 108 9.56 26.06 1.51
CA PRO A 108 10.77 26.34 2.28
C PRO A 108 12.03 25.97 1.49
N ALA A 109 13.16 26.63 1.77
CA ALA A 109 14.43 26.41 1.05
C ALA A 109 14.91 24.95 1.11
N ASN A 110 14.65 24.25 2.22
CA ASN A 110 14.96 22.83 2.42
C ASN A 110 13.78 21.88 2.13
N GLY A 111 12.67 22.41 1.60
CA GLY A 111 11.41 21.72 1.36
C GLY A 111 10.55 21.53 2.60
N TRP A 112 9.26 21.26 2.38
CA TRP A 112 8.21 21.07 3.40
C TRP A 112 8.38 19.87 4.35
N ASP A 113 9.45 19.08 4.17
CA ASP A 113 9.64 17.76 4.78
C ASP A 113 10.93 17.73 5.64
N ARG A 114 11.51 18.90 5.93
CA ARG A 114 12.66 19.12 6.83
C ARG A 114 12.39 20.31 7.74
N LEU A 115 13.04 20.38 8.90
CA LEU A 115 13.01 21.54 9.80
C LEU A 115 13.74 22.74 9.14
N PRO A 116 13.10 23.92 8.98
CA PRO A 116 13.78 25.13 8.52
C PRO A 116 14.71 25.71 9.59
N LEU A 117 15.69 26.52 9.19
CA LEU A 117 16.61 27.17 10.12
C LEU A 117 15.87 28.20 10.99
N ALA A 118 16.39 28.53 12.17
CA ALA A 118 15.76 29.52 13.06
C ALA A 118 15.66 30.94 12.45
N THR A 119 16.45 31.23 11.40
CA THR A 119 16.35 32.42 10.56
C THR A 119 15.19 32.39 9.56
N ASP A 120 14.68 31.20 9.25
CA ASP A 120 13.68 30.96 8.21
C ASP A 120 12.30 31.09 8.87
N ILE A 121 11.74 32.30 8.74
CA ILE A 121 10.54 32.77 9.46
C ILE A 121 9.40 33.19 8.51
N SER A 122 9.36 32.66 7.28
CA SER A 122 8.19 32.87 6.41
C SER A 122 7.01 32.01 6.85
N ILE A 123 5.81 32.35 6.37
CA ILE A 123 4.58 31.57 6.62
C ILE A 123 4.78 30.10 6.21
N ALA A 124 5.49 29.83 5.10
CA ALA A 124 5.77 28.47 4.65
C ALA A 124 6.74 27.72 5.58
N ASP A 125 7.76 28.42 6.09
CA ASP A 125 8.73 27.85 7.03
C ASP A 125 8.08 27.51 8.36
N ASP A 126 7.23 28.38 8.90
CA ASP A 126 6.55 28.10 10.17
C ASP A 126 5.47 27.01 10.04
N ILE A 127 4.80 26.89 8.90
CA ILE A 127 3.93 25.73 8.62
C ILE A 127 4.76 24.44 8.55
N ALA A 128 5.93 24.47 7.92
CA ALA A 128 6.84 23.32 7.88
C ALA A 128 7.44 22.99 9.26
N ARG A 129 7.73 24.00 10.10
CA ARG A 129 8.18 23.88 11.49
C ARG A 129 7.11 23.25 12.38
N VAL A 130 5.88 23.76 12.35
CA VAL A 130 4.72 23.17 13.07
C VAL A 130 4.50 21.72 12.64
N LYS A 131 4.54 21.42 11.34
CA LYS A 131 4.45 20.05 10.82
C LYS A 131 5.61 19.17 11.29
N TYR A 132 6.84 19.67 11.26
CA TYR A 132 8.02 18.93 11.72
C TYR A 132 7.87 18.55 13.19
N TYR A 133 7.59 19.51 14.08
CA TYR A 133 7.38 19.22 15.49
C TYR A 133 6.15 18.35 15.76
N ARG A 134 5.09 18.44 14.94
CA ARG A 134 3.97 17.48 14.96
C ARG A 134 4.50 16.06 14.74
N ASN A 135 5.27 15.80 13.68
CA ASN A 135 5.85 14.48 13.44
C ASN A 135 6.85 14.06 14.53
N THR A 136 7.69 14.95 15.06
CA THR A 136 8.61 14.66 16.17
C THR A 136 7.87 14.28 17.45
N VAL A 137 6.80 14.99 17.79
CA VAL A 137 5.94 14.68 18.96
C VAL A 137 5.15 13.39 18.74
N CYS A 138 4.69 13.09 17.51
CA CYS A 138 4.20 11.73 17.20
C CYS A 138 5.29 10.67 17.44
N GLY A 139 6.55 10.95 17.09
CA GLY A 139 7.69 10.04 17.34
C GLY A 139 7.81 9.54 18.78
N HIS A 140 7.41 10.34 19.78
CA HIS A 140 7.43 9.97 21.20
C HIS A 140 6.21 9.14 21.66
N ALA A 141 5.15 9.05 20.87
CA ALA A 141 3.83 8.56 21.29
C ALA A 141 3.79 7.12 21.83
N SER A 142 4.68 6.24 21.35
CA SER A 142 4.77 4.85 21.82
C SER A 142 5.14 4.73 23.31
N GLN A 143 5.80 5.75 23.87
CA GLN A 143 6.06 5.89 25.30
C GLN A 143 5.17 7.00 25.91
N ALA A 144 4.77 7.97 25.10
CA ALA A 144 4.00 9.16 25.48
C ALA A 144 4.66 9.92 26.64
N PHE A 145 5.96 10.12 26.48
CA PHE A 145 6.91 10.61 27.47
C PHE A 145 7.85 11.59 26.76
N VAL A 146 8.01 12.80 27.30
CA VAL A 146 9.00 13.79 26.84
C VAL A 146 9.63 14.44 28.07
N ASP A 147 10.95 14.34 28.18
CA ASP A 147 11.73 14.94 29.27
C ASP A 147 11.65 16.47 29.26
N ASP A 148 11.96 17.12 30.38
CA ASP A 148 11.86 18.57 30.54
C ASP A 148 12.70 19.38 29.53
N ILE A 149 13.85 18.86 29.08
CA ILE A 149 14.77 19.57 28.18
C ILE A 149 14.19 19.54 26.77
N SER A 150 13.80 18.35 26.29
CA SER A 150 13.10 18.17 25.03
C SER A 150 11.77 18.94 25.00
N PHE A 151 11.00 18.89 26.11
CA PHE A 151 9.74 19.63 26.25
C PHE A 151 9.96 21.13 26.06
N SER A 152 10.89 21.73 26.83
CA SER A 152 11.16 23.17 26.78
C SER A 152 11.60 23.62 25.39
N ALA A 153 12.47 22.85 24.74
CA ALA A 153 12.97 23.15 23.39
C ALA A 153 11.87 23.04 22.31
N TYR A 154 11.06 21.97 22.33
CA TYR A 154 9.96 21.82 21.39
C TYR A 154 8.88 22.89 21.62
N TRP A 155 8.52 23.14 22.89
CA TRP A 155 7.51 24.10 23.26
C TRP A 155 7.84 25.51 22.80
N GLN A 156 9.09 25.94 22.99
CA GLN A 156 9.59 27.23 22.50
C GLN A 156 9.47 27.33 20.96
N GLU A 157 10.02 26.39 20.20
CA GLU A 157 9.98 26.46 18.73
C GLU A 157 8.55 26.39 18.16
N ILE A 158 7.67 25.58 18.75
CA ILE A 158 6.24 25.53 18.38
C ILE A 158 5.56 26.86 18.71
N ARG A 159 5.77 27.40 19.93
CA ARG A 159 5.20 28.69 20.35
C ARG A 159 5.60 29.81 19.41
N GLU A 160 6.88 29.98 19.10
CA GLU A 160 7.32 31.09 18.26
C GLU A 160 6.75 30.99 16.84
N ALA A 161 6.60 29.78 16.29
CA ALA A 161 5.95 29.55 15.00
C ALA A 161 4.43 29.87 15.04
N LEU A 162 3.71 29.40 16.06
CA LEU A 162 2.27 29.65 16.21
C LEU A 162 1.97 31.12 16.47
N VAL A 163 2.80 31.82 17.25
CA VAL A 163 2.69 33.26 17.52
C VAL A 163 2.99 34.09 16.26
N ARG A 164 3.94 33.69 15.40
CA ARG A 164 4.17 34.35 14.10
C ARG A 164 3.01 34.15 13.11
N LEU A 165 2.45 32.94 13.01
CA LEU A 165 1.34 32.63 12.10
C LEU A 165 -0.01 33.22 12.55
N GLY A 166 -0.33 33.11 13.83
CA GLY A 166 -1.61 33.54 14.41
C GLY A 166 -1.64 35.00 14.86
N GLY A 167 -0.52 35.48 15.41
CA GLY A 167 -0.34 36.84 15.93
C GLY A 167 -0.01 36.89 17.43
N ALA A 168 0.53 38.03 17.87
CA ALA A 168 1.07 38.23 19.22
C ALA A 168 0.10 37.96 20.39
N HIS A 169 -1.21 38.04 20.16
CA HIS A 169 -2.24 37.79 21.19
C HIS A 169 -2.18 36.35 21.74
N LEU A 170 -1.88 35.37 20.89
CA LEU A 170 -1.80 33.95 21.28
C LEU A 170 -0.68 33.65 22.26
N ARG A 171 0.33 34.53 22.40
CA ARG A 171 1.44 34.31 23.32
C ARG A 171 0.96 34.06 24.74
N ALA A 172 0.07 34.91 25.26
CA ALA A 172 -0.44 34.76 26.63
C ALA A 172 -1.29 33.49 26.81
N GLU A 173 -2.05 33.10 25.78
CA GLU A 173 -2.84 31.86 25.79
C GLU A 173 -1.94 30.62 25.80
N ILE A 174 -0.88 30.61 24.98
CA ILE A 174 0.11 29.53 24.94
C ILE A 174 0.94 29.49 26.22
N ASP A 175 1.44 30.63 26.71
CA ASP A 175 2.26 30.68 27.93
C ASP A 175 1.46 30.23 29.18
N ASN A 176 0.14 30.39 29.20
CA ASN A 176 -0.74 29.76 30.20
C ASN A 176 -0.86 28.23 30.01
N LEU A 177 -1.04 27.75 28.77
CA LEU A 177 -1.11 26.32 28.44
C LEU A 177 0.16 25.53 28.82
N GLU A 178 1.31 26.20 28.94
CA GLU A 178 2.58 25.62 29.38
C GLU A 178 2.52 25.15 30.84
N HIS A 179 1.68 25.77 31.66
CA HIS A 179 1.61 25.58 33.11
C HIS A 179 0.26 25.01 33.59
N ASP A 180 -0.75 24.99 32.71
CA ASP A 180 -2.08 24.45 32.93
C ASP A 180 -2.04 23.04 33.54
N CYS A 181 -2.90 22.77 34.52
CA CYS A 181 -3.00 21.46 35.15
C CYS A 181 -3.70 20.50 34.18
N MET A 182 -3.00 19.48 33.68
CA MET A 182 -3.61 18.50 32.79
C MET A 182 -4.44 17.53 33.62
N ASP A 183 -5.74 17.50 33.34
CA ASP A 183 -6.65 16.46 33.82
C ASP A 183 -6.18 15.08 33.31
N PRO A 184 -6.10 14.03 34.15
CA PRO A 184 -5.68 12.69 33.73
C PRO A 184 -6.45 12.14 32.54
N ASP A 185 -7.76 12.40 32.43
CA ASP A 185 -8.60 11.91 31.34
C ASP A 185 -8.25 12.63 30.01
N VAL A 186 -7.85 13.91 30.10
CA VAL A 186 -7.36 14.71 28.97
C VAL A 186 -5.94 14.31 28.58
N GLU A 187 -5.10 13.94 29.55
CA GLU A 187 -3.76 13.39 29.29
C GLU A 187 -3.84 12.05 28.54
N GLU A 188 -4.73 11.14 28.96
CA GLU A 188 -4.96 9.87 28.26
C GLU A 188 -5.56 10.10 26.85
N HIS A 189 -6.50 11.03 26.70
CA HIS A 189 -7.07 11.37 25.38
C HIS A 189 -6.00 11.75 24.36
N TYR A 190 -5.12 12.72 24.67
CA TYR A 190 -4.05 13.14 23.75
C TYR A 190 -2.97 12.07 23.57
N ARG A 191 -2.66 11.30 24.63
CA ARG A 191 -1.76 10.14 24.57
C ARG A 191 -2.25 9.11 23.55
N GLU A 192 -3.52 8.75 23.57
CA GLU A 192 -4.09 7.75 22.66
C GLU A 192 -4.24 8.27 21.23
N LEU A 193 -4.61 9.55 21.06
CA LEU A 193 -4.69 10.23 19.76
C LEU A 193 -3.37 10.15 18.99
N MET A 194 -2.25 10.39 19.68
CA MET A 194 -0.91 10.37 19.07
C MET A 194 -0.31 8.96 18.94
N LYS A 195 -0.63 8.03 19.84
CA LYS A 195 -0.21 6.60 19.69
C LYS A 195 -0.67 6.03 18.36
N GLN A 196 -1.86 6.45 17.90
CA GLN A 196 -2.27 6.19 16.52
C GLN A 196 -1.37 6.92 15.53
N TRP A 197 -1.33 8.27 15.52
CA TRP A 197 -0.62 9.03 14.48
C TRP A 197 0.82 8.58 14.22
N LYS A 198 1.56 8.12 15.25
CA LYS A 198 2.88 7.50 15.07
C LYS A 198 2.83 6.20 14.27
N LYS A 199 2.00 5.26 14.71
CA LYS A 199 1.82 3.92 14.12
C LYS A 199 1.40 3.99 12.64
N ASP A 200 0.69 5.05 12.28
CA ASP A 200 0.22 5.29 10.93
C ASP A 200 1.33 5.91 10.03
N ASP A 201 2.15 6.83 10.54
CA ASP A 201 3.32 7.43 9.84
C ASP A 201 4.45 6.40 9.64
N ASP A 202 4.78 5.62 10.67
CA ASP A 202 5.76 4.51 10.61
C ASP A 202 5.34 3.50 9.52
N SER A 203 4.05 3.15 9.47
CA SER A 203 3.51 2.21 8.45
C SER A 203 3.44 2.80 7.03
N ILE A 204 3.54 4.12 6.85
CA ILE A 204 3.68 4.76 5.53
C ILE A 204 5.13 4.67 5.05
N LYS A 205 6.09 4.81 5.97
CA LYS A 205 7.53 4.68 5.67
C LYS A 205 7.88 3.28 5.16
N ASP A 206 7.49 2.22 5.88
CA ASP A 206 7.76 0.83 5.49
C ASP A 206 7.23 0.51 4.07
N LYS A 207 6.05 1.04 3.73
CA LYS A 207 5.42 0.85 2.41
C LYS A 207 6.14 1.59 1.28
N LEU A 208 6.84 2.70 1.56
CA LEU A 208 7.66 3.40 0.56
C LEU A 208 8.89 2.58 0.18
N GLU A 209 9.56 1.98 1.16
CA GLU A 209 10.73 1.11 0.97
C GLU A 209 10.34 -0.19 0.22
N GLU A 210 9.15 -0.74 0.50
CA GLU A 210 8.58 -1.87 -0.25
C GLU A 210 8.25 -1.52 -1.73
N ILE A 211 7.81 -0.29 -2.00
CA ILE A 211 7.50 0.18 -3.37
C ILE A 211 8.77 0.37 -4.21
N GLU A 212 9.85 0.88 -3.63
CA GLU A 212 11.16 0.99 -4.31
C GLU A 212 11.71 -0.40 -4.66
N SER A 213 11.60 -1.34 -3.72
CA SER A 213 11.95 -2.75 -3.92
C SER A 213 11.17 -3.38 -5.09
N LYS A 214 9.84 -3.21 -5.12
CA LYS A 214 8.95 -3.70 -6.20
C LYS A 214 9.22 -3.05 -7.56
N LYS A 215 9.74 -1.82 -7.60
CA LYS A 215 10.17 -1.13 -8.84
C LYS A 215 11.43 -1.78 -9.43
N ASN A 216 12.41 -2.11 -8.59
CA ASN A 216 13.65 -2.75 -9.03
C ASN A 216 13.41 -4.18 -9.53
N ILE A 217 12.54 -4.95 -8.86
CA ILE A 217 12.08 -6.28 -9.32
C ILE A 217 11.44 -6.22 -10.72
N ARG A 218 10.69 -5.15 -11.03
CA ARG A 218 10.08 -4.96 -12.35
C ARG A 218 11.13 -4.74 -13.44
N ASN A 219 12.08 -3.82 -13.21
CA ASN A 219 13.17 -3.54 -14.14
C ASN A 219 14.00 -4.81 -14.45
N PHE A 220 14.27 -5.62 -13.42
CA PHE A 220 14.95 -6.91 -13.55
C PHE A 220 14.18 -7.88 -14.47
N ARG A 221 12.88 -8.08 -14.19
CA ARG A 221 11.99 -8.96 -14.97
C ARG A 221 11.86 -8.53 -16.44
N ASP A 222 11.79 -7.23 -16.70
CA ASP A 222 11.66 -6.72 -18.06
C ASP A 222 12.99 -6.81 -18.84
N THR A 223 14.14 -6.81 -18.15
CA THR A 223 15.45 -7.14 -18.76
C THR A 223 15.56 -8.64 -19.09
N ILE A 224 15.10 -9.54 -18.21
CA ILE A 224 15.06 -11.00 -18.50
C ILE A 224 14.25 -11.28 -19.77
N LYS A 225 13.02 -10.74 -19.88
CA LYS A 225 12.18 -10.90 -21.09
C LYS A 225 12.88 -10.44 -22.37
N LYS A 226 13.68 -9.38 -22.29
CA LYS A 226 14.43 -8.85 -23.43
C LYS A 226 15.56 -9.81 -23.86
N ILE A 227 16.27 -10.40 -22.90
CA ILE A 227 17.25 -11.48 -23.14
C ILE A 227 16.56 -12.73 -23.73
N GLU A 228 15.39 -13.13 -23.22
CA GLU A 228 14.60 -14.23 -23.77
C GLU A 228 14.22 -13.99 -25.24
N ILE A 229 13.79 -12.78 -25.59
CA ILE A 229 13.46 -12.39 -26.98
C ILE A 229 14.71 -12.44 -27.87
N GLU A 230 15.82 -11.80 -27.47
CA GLU A 230 17.04 -11.77 -28.29
C GLU A 230 17.66 -13.16 -28.45
N MET A 231 17.60 -14.02 -27.44
CA MET A 231 18.01 -15.43 -27.55
C MET A 231 17.05 -16.28 -28.40
N LYS A 232 15.76 -15.94 -28.45
CA LYS A 232 14.80 -16.64 -29.32
C LYS A 232 15.09 -16.33 -30.78
N GLU A 233 15.37 -15.08 -31.11
CA GLU A 233 15.83 -14.69 -32.45
C GLU A 233 17.15 -15.37 -32.84
N VAL A 234 18.12 -15.47 -31.92
CA VAL A 234 19.38 -16.20 -32.16
C VAL A 234 19.13 -17.69 -32.42
N LYS A 235 18.21 -18.32 -31.67
CA LYS A 235 17.80 -19.73 -31.86
C LYS A 235 17.14 -19.95 -33.23
N GLU A 236 16.29 -19.03 -33.66
CA GLU A 236 15.59 -19.09 -34.96
C GLU A 236 16.57 -18.87 -36.12
N LYS A 237 17.45 -17.86 -36.03
CA LYS A 237 18.50 -17.61 -37.02
C LYS A 237 19.48 -18.78 -37.16
N LEU A 238 19.93 -19.37 -36.06
CA LEU A 238 20.78 -20.56 -36.08
C LEU A 238 20.07 -21.76 -36.75
N SER A 239 18.76 -21.89 -36.56
CA SER A 239 17.95 -22.93 -37.21
C SER A 239 17.85 -22.72 -38.73
N SER A 240 17.76 -21.47 -39.19
CA SER A 240 17.77 -21.15 -40.63
C SER A 240 19.14 -21.36 -41.29
N LEU A 241 20.22 -20.89 -40.65
CA LEU A 241 21.60 -21.16 -41.08
C LEU A 241 21.87 -22.66 -41.21
N THR A 242 21.40 -23.45 -40.23
CA THR A 242 21.49 -24.91 -40.25
C THR A 242 20.79 -25.52 -41.46
N ALA A 243 19.55 -25.12 -41.74
CA ALA A 243 18.78 -25.64 -42.88
C ALA A 243 19.35 -25.20 -44.24
N SER A 244 20.16 -24.14 -44.28
CA SER A 244 20.92 -23.73 -45.47
C SER A 244 22.16 -24.62 -45.69
N ALA A 245 22.94 -24.86 -44.64
CA ALA A 245 24.14 -25.71 -44.71
C ALA A 245 23.83 -27.17 -45.06
N GLU A 246 22.71 -27.71 -44.55
CA GLU A 246 22.23 -29.06 -44.88
C GLU A 246 21.92 -29.24 -46.39
N LYS A 247 21.70 -28.13 -47.13
CA LYS A 247 21.49 -28.12 -48.59
C LYS A 247 22.78 -27.93 -49.40
N SER A 248 23.88 -27.47 -48.82
CA SER A 248 25.10 -27.08 -49.57
C SER A 248 26.08 -28.22 -49.90
N GLY A 249 25.73 -29.47 -49.57
CA GLY A 249 26.30 -30.66 -50.23
C GLY A 249 27.75 -31.07 -49.94
N GLN A 250 28.46 -30.46 -48.98
CA GLN A 250 29.82 -30.89 -48.60
C GLN A 250 29.81 -32.04 -47.59
N GLU A 251 30.67 -33.04 -47.85
CA GLU A 251 30.75 -34.31 -47.10
C GLU A 251 31.09 -34.12 -45.60
N ASP A 252 32.05 -33.23 -45.28
CA ASP A 252 32.52 -33.01 -43.91
C ASP A 252 31.45 -32.36 -43.02
N CYS A 253 30.71 -31.39 -43.58
CA CYS A 253 29.53 -30.82 -42.91
C CYS A 253 28.47 -31.90 -42.65
N ARG A 254 28.33 -32.91 -43.50
CA ARG A 254 27.26 -33.92 -43.40
C ARG A 254 27.34 -34.78 -42.13
N GLN A 255 28.54 -35.05 -41.62
CA GLN A 255 28.71 -35.90 -40.42
C GLN A 255 28.61 -35.11 -39.11
N ASN A 256 29.31 -33.97 -39.02
CA ASN A 256 29.47 -33.25 -37.75
C ASN A 256 28.36 -32.21 -37.48
N PHE A 257 27.82 -31.57 -38.52
CA PHE A 257 26.84 -30.49 -38.38
C PHE A 257 25.54 -30.92 -37.66
N PRO A 258 24.94 -32.11 -37.90
CA PRO A 258 23.78 -32.56 -37.15
C PRO A 258 24.04 -32.76 -35.64
N LEU A 259 25.27 -33.09 -35.26
CA LEU A 259 25.69 -33.21 -33.86
C LEU A 259 25.85 -31.84 -33.20
N TYR A 260 26.44 -30.85 -33.88
CA TYR A 260 26.49 -29.47 -33.41
C TYR A 260 25.09 -28.86 -33.29
N ARG A 261 24.21 -29.05 -34.30
CA ARG A 261 22.78 -28.66 -34.27
C ARG A 261 22.08 -29.20 -33.02
N ARG A 262 22.20 -30.50 -32.75
CA ARG A 262 21.59 -31.15 -31.58
C ARG A 262 22.17 -30.64 -30.26
N ARG A 263 23.50 -30.43 -30.18
CA ARG A 263 24.15 -29.86 -28.99
C ARG A 263 23.65 -28.45 -28.70
N VAL A 264 23.69 -27.54 -29.68
CA VAL A 264 23.30 -26.14 -29.46
C VAL A 264 21.80 -25.99 -29.21
N SER A 265 20.94 -26.67 -29.98
CA SER A 265 19.49 -26.63 -29.75
C SER A 265 19.13 -27.13 -28.35
N ARG A 266 19.79 -28.20 -27.86
CA ARG A 266 19.58 -28.72 -26.50
C ARG A 266 20.13 -27.76 -25.44
N PHE A 267 21.24 -27.08 -25.70
CA PHE A 267 21.82 -26.12 -24.75
C PHE A 267 20.96 -24.85 -24.62
N LEU A 268 20.50 -24.28 -25.74
CA LEU A 268 19.54 -23.17 -25.74
C LEU A 268 18.22 -23.56 -25.06
N GLN A 269 17.71 -24.77 -25.29
CA GLN A 269 16.48 -25.25 -24.67
C GLN A 269 16.63 -25.47 -23.15
N LEU A 270 17.80 -25.93 -22.68
CA LEU A 270 18.13 -25.97 -21.25
C LEU A 270 18.26 -24.57 -20.64
N PHE A 271 18.80 -23.59 -21.37
CA PHE A 271 18.88 -22.21 -20.90
C PHE A 271 17.50 -21.54 -20.80
N PHE A 272 16.62 -21.73 -21.79
CA PHE A 272 15.21 -21.28 -21.71
C PHE A 272 14.45 -21.94 -20.55
N PHE A 273 14.66 -23.24 -20.32
CA PHE A 273 14.08 -23.92 -19.16
C PHE A 273 14.60 -23.34 -17.85
N PHE A 274 15.90 -23.07 -17.76
CA PHE A 274 16.55 -22.46 -16.60
C PHE A 274 16.04 -21.03 -16.32
N LEU A 275 15.87 -20.17 -17.33
CA LEU A 275 15.25 -18.85 -17.15
C LEU A 275 13.80 -18.97 -16.64
N HIS A 276 12.99 -19.84 -17.25
CA HIS A 276 11.62 -20.08 -16.78
C HIS A 276 11.55 -20.73 -15.39
N ASP A 277 12.57 -21.49 -14.96
CA ASP A 277 12.57 -22.08 -13.63
C ASP A 277 13.04 -21.09 -12.54
N GLU A 278 14.14 -20.36 -12.77
CA GLU A 278 14.77 -19.40 -11.84
C GLU A 278 14.10 -18.00 -11.81
N SER A 279 13.30 -17.61 -12.81
CA SER A 279 12.66 -16.27 -12.84
C SER A 279 11.73 -15.96 -11.64
N PRO A 280 11.19 -16.96 -10.92
CA PRO A 280 10.66 -16.80 -9.57
C PRO A 280 11.26 -17.87 -8.61
N ARG A 281 12.57 -18.11 -8.77
CA ARG A 281 13.51 -19.08 -8.14
C ARG A 281 14.09 -18.78 -6.75
N CYS A 282 14.58 -17.56 -6.52
CA CYS A 282 15.48 -17.18 -5.42
C CYS A 282 15.52 -15.66 -5.15
N ASP A 283 16.30 -15.25 -4.14
CA ASP A 283 16.77 -13.87 -3.95
C ASP A 283 17.35 -13.31 -5.26
N LEU A 284 16.98 -12.08 -5.61
CA LEU A 284 17.37 -11.40 -6.86
C LEU A 284 18.88 -11.44 -7.09
N ARG A 285 19.69 -11.35 -6.04
CA ARG A 285 21.15 -11.38 -6.18
C ARG A 285 21.64 -12.75 -6.66
N ASP A 286 21.18 -13.81 -6.02
CA ASP A 286 21.53 -15.20 -6.36
C ASP A 286 20.97 -15.58 -7.74
N THR A 287 19.71 -15.22 -8.04
CA THR A 287 19.14 -15.38 -9.39
C THR A 287 19.94 -14.63 -10.46
N THR A 288 20.40 -13.39 -10.20
CA THR A 288 21.24 -12.63 -11.16
C THR A 288 22.57 -13.32 -11.41
N GLU A 289 23.27 -13.74 -10.35
CA GLU A 289 24.61 -14.35 -10.43
C GLU A 289 24.55 -15.73 -11.11
N LYS A 290 23.53 -16.54 -10.81
CA LYS A 290 23.24 -17.79 -11.54
C LYS A 290 22.98 -17.53 -13.03
N ILE A 291 22.18 -16.52 -13.38
CA ILE A 291 21.89 -16.18 -14.79
C ILE A 291 23.16 -15.73 -15.52
N GLU A 292 24.02 -14.92 -14.90
CA GLU A 292 25.29 -14.47 -15.45
C GLU A 292 26.27 -15.63 -15.69
N ILE A 293 26.43 -16.54 -14.72
CA ILE A 293 27.24 -17.75 -14.86
C ILE A 293 26.69 -18.60 -16.01
N LYS A 294 25.37 -18.81 -16.08
CA LYS A 294 24.75 -19.64 -17.11
C LYS A 294 24.82 -19.00 -18.51
N MET A 295 24.70 -17.68 -18.60
CA MET A 295 24.83 -16.97 -19.87
C MET A 295 26.29 -16.97 -20.35
N ASN A 296 27.26 -16.82 -19.46
CA ASN A 296 28.67 -17.01 -19.79
C ASN A 296 29.00 -18.43 -20.26
N GLU A 297 28.44 -19.49 -19.64
CA GLU A 297 28.53 -20.85 -20.17
C GLU A 297 27.95 -20.98 -21.59
N VAL A 298 26.84 -20.30 -21.89
CA VAL A 298 26.22 -20.26 -23.22
C VAL A 298 27.16 -19.57 -24.21
N LEU A 299 27.65 -18.37 -23.90
CA LEU A 299 28.56 -17.61 -24.77
C LEU A 299 29.84 -18.40 -25.08
N GLN A 300 30.51 -18.95 -24.07
CA GLN A 300 31.75 -19.73 -24.21
C GLN A 300 31.58 -21.03 -25.03
N ARG A 301 30.35 -21.55 -25.16
CA ARG A 301 30.05 -22.74 -25.97
C ARG A 301 29.50 -22.38 -27.36
N LEU A 302 28.75 -21.30 -27.49
CA LEU A 302 28.24 -20.81 -28.76
C LEU A 302 29.36 -20.23 -29.63
N ILE A 303 30.20 -19.34 -29.09
CA ILE A 303 31.17 -18.57 -29.87
C ILE A 303 32.15 -19.48 -30.65
N PRO A 304 32.80 -20.50 -30.07
CA PRO A 304 33.66 -21.41 -30.84
C PRO A 304 32.89 -22.23 -31.87
N THR A 305 31.65 -22.63 -31.56
CA THR A 305 30.79 -23.38 -32.48
C THR A 305 30.37 -22.51 -33.68
N LEU A 306 30.05 -21.23 -33.47
CA LEU A 306 29.73 -20.27 -34.51
C LEU A 306 30.96 -19.92 -35.37
N SER A 307 32.14 -19.78 -34.76
CA SER A 307 33.39 -19.56 -35.47
C SER A 307 33.83 -20.74 -36.35
N LEU A 308 33.31 -21.95 -36.13
CA LEU A 308 33.49 -23.12 -37.02
C LEU A 308 32.47 -23.19 -38.16
N LEU A 309 31.46 -22.30 -38.20
CA LEU A 309 30.42 -22.23 -39.23
C LEU A 309 30.66 -21.11 -40.25
N THR A 310 31.76 -20.36 -40.12
CA THR A 310 31.93 -19.03 -40.75
C THR A 310 32.26 -19.03 -42.25
N ASP A 311 32.82 -20.10 -42.80
CA ASP A 311 33.37 -20.13 -44.18
C ASP A 311 32.37 -19.87 -45.32
N LYS A 312 31.05 -19.80 -45.05
CA LYS A 312 30.03 -19.57 -46.10
C LYS A 312 28.92 -18.54 -45.82
N ASN A 313 28.80 -17.97 -44.61
CA ASN A 313 27.81 -16.90 -44.33
C ASN A 313 28.31 -15.95 -43.22
N LEU A 314 29.26 -15.09 -43.57
CA LEU A 314 29.96 -14.20 -42.63
C LEU A 314 29.05 -13.13 -41.99
N THR A 315 28.16 -12.51 -42.77
CA THR A 315 27.34 -11.36 -42.34
C THR A 315 26.28 -11.71 -41.29
N GLU A 316 25.55 -12.81 -41.46
CA GLU A 316 24.55 -13.27 -40.49
C GLU A 316 25.18 -13.71 -39.15
N THR A 317 26.40 -14.25 -39.22
CA THR A 317 27.18 -14.68 -38.05
C THR A 317 27.64 -13.48 -37.23
N ILE A 318 28.17 -12.43 -37.88
CA ILE A 318 28.52 -11.15 -37.23
C ILE A 318 27.30 -10.54 -36.53
N GLY A 319 26.14 -10.50 -37.20
CA GLY A 319 24.89 -10.00 -36.63
C GLY A 319 24.34 -10.79 -35.44
N SER A 320 24.80 -12.03 -35.25
CA SER A 320 24.47 -12.86 -34.08
C SER A 320 25.44 -12.61 -32.92
N ASN A 321 26.74 -12.47 -33.21
CA ASN A 321 27.77 -12.14 -32.21
C ASN A 321 27.54 -10.76 -31.59
N ALA A 322 27.09 -9.77 -32.37
CA ALA A 322 26.76 -8.43 -31.88
C ALA A 322 25.62 -8.44 -30.83
N LYS A 323 24.60 -9.29 -31.01
CA LYS A 323 23.50 -9.45 -30.02
C LYS A 323 23.97 -10.14 -28.75
N MET A 324 24.85 -11.14 -28.88
CA MET A 324 25.46 -11.81 -27.73
C MET A 324 26.26 -10.84 -26.84
N ALA A 325 27.06 -9.95 -27.42
CA ALA A 325 27.79 -8.93 -26.67
C ALA A 325 26.87 -7.90 -25.99
N LYS A 326 25.74 -7.57 -26.62
CA LYS A 326 24.73 -6.64 -26.07
C LYS A 326 24.06 -7.22 -24.81
N MET A 327 23.66 -8.49 -24.84
CA MET A 327 23.02 -9.15 -23.67
C MET A 327 23.96 -9.20 -22.46
N ASP A 328 25.26 -9.44 -22.66
CA ASP A 328 26.27 -9.42 -21.59
C ASP A 328 26.38 -8.03 -20.92
N SER A 329 26.42 -6.96 -21.74
CA SER A 329 26.44 -5.58 -21.24
C SER A 329 25.22 -5.23 -20.39
N GLU A 330 24.02 -5.64 -20.82
CA GLU A 330 22.78 -5.30 -20.12
C GLU A 330 22.60 -6.07 -18.80
N LEU A 331 23.07 -7.32 -18.73
CA LEU A 331 23.05 -8.09 -17.47
C LEU A 331 24.05 -7.53 -16.44
N LYS A 332 25.20 -7.04 -16.90
CA LYS A 332 26.26 -6.49 -16.06
C LYS A 332 25.85 -5.17 -15.37
N GLU A 333 25.17 -4.28 -16.11
CA GLU A 333 24.58 -3.05 -15.57
C GLU A 333 23.54 -3.33 -14.47
N VAL A 334 22.78 -4.42 -14.63
CA VAL A 334 21.77 -4.87 -13.65
C VAL A 334 22.42 -5.42 -12.38
N LYS A 335 23.51 -6.20 -12.49
CA LYS A 335 24.26 -6.72 -11.35
C LYS A 335 24.81 -5.61 -10.45
N GLU A 336 25.36 -4.56 -11.06
CA GLU A 336 25.91 -3.39 -10.34
C GLU A 336 24.84 -2.58 -9.58
N LYS A 337 23.58 -2.66 -10.02
CA LYS A 337 22.41 -2.00 -9.38
C LYS A 337 21.70 -2.86 -8.32
N LEU A 338 22.04 -4.15 -8.21
CA LEU A 338 21.46 -5.09 -7.25
C LEU A 338 22.43 -5.47 -6.13
N SER A 339 23.74 -5.43 -6.37
CA SER A 339 24.78 -5.71 -5.38
C SER A 339 24.74 -4.79 -4.16
N THR A 340 24.10 -3.63 -4.28
CA THR A 340 23.94 -2.60 -3.25
C THR A 340 22.78 -2.81 -2.27
N LEU A 341 21.91 -3.84 -2.45
CA LEU A 341 20.58 -3.84 -1.81
C LEU A 341 20.06 -5.15 -1.17
N ALA A 342 20.66 -6.33 -1.38
CA ALA A 342 19.95 -7.61 -1.17
C ALA A 342 20.36 -8.47 0.05
N ALA A 343 19.34 -9.03 0.72
CA ALA A 343 19.33 -10.20 1.60
C ALA A 343 17.94 -10.93 1.47
N PRO A 344 17.80 -12.24 1.79
CA PRO A 344 17.01 -13.18 0.94
C PRO A 344 15.57 -13.60 1.36
N VAL A 345 14.91 -14.42 0.48
CA VAL A 345 13.61 -15.19 0.57
C VAL A 345 12.37 -14.49 -0.07
N GLY A 346 11.41 -15.13 -0.77
CA GLY A 346 11.15 -16.55 -1.11
C GLY A 346 10.00 -16.81 -2.15
N GLU A 347 9.73 -18.07 -2.54
CA GLU A 347 9.12 -18.43 -3.86
C GLU A 347 7.70 -19.07 -3.90
N SER A 348 7.01 -19.02 -5.07
CA SER A 348 6.05 -20.06 -5.59
C SER A 348 5.47 -19.77 -7.02
N LYS A 349 4.69 -20.71 -7.60
CA LYS A 349 4.05 -20.76 -8.98
C LYS A 349 2.62 -21.36 -8.87
N GLY A 350 1.66 -21.35 -9.83
CA GLY A 350 1.59 -20.93 -11.25
C GLY A 350 0.15 -21.07 -11.86
N GLU A 351 0.01 -21.18 -13.19
CA GLU A 351 -1.21 -20.96 -14.04
C GLU A 351 -1.76 -22.25 -14.74
N GLY A 352 -2.90 -22.35 -15.48
CA GLY A 352 -4.02 -21.44 -15.87
C GLY A 352 -4.98 -22.05 -16.95
N VAL A 353 -6.24 -21.56 -17.10
CA VAL A 353 -7.32 -21.97 -18.09
C VAL A 353 -8.14 -20.69 -18.47
N PHE A 354 -9.21 -20.69 -19.32
CA PHE A 354 -10.31 -19.71 -19.08
C PHE A 354 -11.05 -20.15 -17.83
N ASP A 355 -10.39 -19.82 -16.74
CA ASP A 355 -10.75 -20.22 -15.42
C ASP A 355 -11.61 -19.06 -14.90
N PRO A 356 -12.88 -19.28 -14.50
CA PRO A 356 -13.60 -18.26 -13.76
C PRO A 356 -12.83 -17.90 -12.48
N THR A 357 -11.85 -18.73 -12.05
CA THR A 357 -10.78 -18.40 -11.11
C THR A 357 -10.01 -17.12 -11.42
N GLU A 358 -9.92 -16.58 -12.65
CA GLU A 358 -9.38 -15.22 -12.82
C GLU A 358 -10.33 -14.15 -12.26
N LEU A 359 -11.61 -14.19 -12.64
CA LEU A 359 -12.65 -13.29 -12.12
C LEU A 359 -12.88 -13.49 -10.61
N ILE A 360 -12.91 -14.74 -10.18
CA ILE A 360 -13.06 -15.17 -8.78
C ILE A 360 -11.79 -14.86 -7.99
N ASN A 361 -10.59 -14.90 -8.58
CA ASN A 361 -9.39 -14.37 -7.95
C ASN A 361 -9.43 -12.84 -7.90
N GLY A 362 -9.99 -12.15 -8.90
CA GLY A 362 -10.27 -10.72 -8.83
C GLY A 362 -11.13 -10.39 -7.61
N ILE A 363 -12.28 -11.05 -7.47
CA ILE A 363 -13.20 -10.92 -6.34
C ILE A 363 -12.54 -11.34 -5.02
N ARG A 364 -11.79 -12.46 -4.98
CA ARG A 364 -11.04 -12.90 -3.78
C ARG A 364 -9.91 -11.95 -3.41
N GLN A 365 -9.23 -11.34 -4.37
CA GLN A 365 -8.20 -10.34 -4.11
C GLN A 365 -8.84 -9.04 -3.65
N LEU A 366 -9.94 -8.60 -4.24
CA LEU A 366 -10.75 -7.47 -3.76
C LEU A 366 -11.22 -7.72 -2.31
N TYR A 367 -11.60 -8.94 -1.94
CA TYR A 367 -11.89 -9.30 -0.54
C TYR A 367 -10.65 -9.47 0.34
N LYS A 368 -9.44 -9.64 -0.21
CA LYS A 368 -8.17 -9.65 0.56
C LYS A 368 -7.54 -8.27 0.70
N THR A 369 -7.78 -7.34 -0.22
CA THR A 369 -7.10 -6.02 -0.31
C THR A 369 -8.02 -4.83 -0.04
N ARG A 370 -9.34 -4.98 -0.14
CA ARG A 370 -10.34 -3.92 0.08
C ARG A 370 -11.36 -4.30 1.14
N GLU A 371 -12.09 -5.41 0.97
CA GLU A 371 -13.20 -5.72 1.90
C GLU A 371 -12.76 -6.46 3.18
N GLY A 372 -11.67 -7.23 3.11
CA GLY A 372 -10.94 -7.80 4.25
C GLY A 372 -10.19 -6.79 5.12
N TRP A 373 -10.32 -5.51 4.77
CA TRP A 373 -9.86 -4.40 5.56
C TRP A 373 -11.07 -3.58 6.01
N LEU A 374 -11.04 -3.20 7.29
CA LEU A 374 -12.00 -2.30 7.90
C LEU A 374 -11.36 -0.92 8.02
N SER A 375 -11.99 0.07 7.39
CA SER A 375 -11.85 1.47 7.78
C SER A 375 -12.96 1.75 8.80
N PRO A 376 -12.73 1.59 10.13
CA PRO A 376 -13.77 1.82 11.14
C PRO A 376 -14.17 3.30 11.23
N PHE A 377 -13.31 4.17 10.73
CA PHE A 377 -13.62 5.53 10.34
C PHE A 377 -13.82 5.51 8.81
N PRO A 378 -15.06 5.38 8.28
CA PRO A 378 -15.39 5.53 6.85
C PRO A 378 -14.82 6.79 6.20
N TRP A 379 -14.47 7.74 7.05
CA TRP A 379 -13.59 8.82 6.73
C TRP A 379 -12.15 8.32 6.40
N CYS A 380 -11.25 8.01 7.34
CA CYS A 380 -9.82 7.79 7.00
C CYS A 380 -9.49 6.37 6.48
N GLU A 381 -9.32 6.22 5.17
CA GLU A 381 -8.88 4.96 4.55
C GLU A 381 -7.39 4.62 4.69
N GLU A 382 -6.55 5.44 5.31
CA GLU A 382 -5.19 5.02 5.71
C GLU A 382 -5.25 4.12 6.95
N PHE A 383 -6.22 4.37 7.83
CA PHE A 383 -6.58 3.52 8.97
C PHE A 383 -7.36 2.29 8.50
N GLN A 384 -6.64 1.33 7.91
CA GLN A 384 -7.21 0.04 7.52
C GLN A 384 -6.76 -1.07 8.47
N PHE A 385 -7.72 -1.60 9.23
CA PHE A 385 -7.53 -2.71 10.16
C PHE A 385 -7.88 -4.04 9.48
N PHE A 386 -6.98 -5.01 9.53
CA PHE A 386 -7.17 -6.30 8.89
C PHE A 386 -8.19 -7.17 9.63
N LEU A 387 -9.20 -7.69 8.93
CA LEU A 387 -10.24 -8.59 9.47
C LEU A 387 -9.73 -9.97 9.90
N GLY A 388 -8.49 -10.32 9.54
CA GLY A 388 -7.79 -11.44 10.16
C GLY A 388 -7.45 -11.19 11.63
N ASN A 389 -7.12 -9.94 11.99
CA ASN A 389 -6.45 -9.59 13.25
C ASN A 389 -7.39 -8.94 14.28
N ILE A 390 -8.40 -8.16 13.84
CA ILE A 390 -9.31 -7.44 14.75
C ILE A 390 -10.70 -8.05 14.92
N PHE A 391 -11.04 -9.12 14.20
CA PHE A 391 -12.37 -9.73 14.32
C PHE A 391 -12.48 -10.60 15.58
N THR A 392 -12.94 -10.01 16.67
CA THR A 392 -13.48 -10.76 17.81
C THR A 392 -14.69 -11.58 17.37
N ARG A 393 -14.77 -12.87 17.75
CA ARG A 393 -15.93 -13.71 17.41
C ARG A 393 -17.21 -13.14 18.03
N LEU A 394 -18.07 -12.59 17.18
CA LEU A 394 -19.41 -12.16 17.57
C LEU A 394 -20.26 -13.36 17.99
N LYS A 395 -20.93 -13.26 19.15
CA LYS A 395 -21.90 -14.26 19.62
C LYS A 395 -23.21 -14.11 18.85
N VAL A 396 -23.32 -14.77 17.70
CA VAL A 396 -24.59 -14.88 16.97
C VAL A 396 -25.45 -15.94 17.66
N VAL A 397 -26.70 -15.59 17.93
CA VAL A 397 -27.73 -16.49 18.50
C VAL A 397 -28.86 -16.64 17.49
N ARG A 398 -29.47 -17.83 17.41
CA ARG A 398 -30.59 -18.07 16.49
C ARG A 398 -31.88 -17.49 17.09
N ARG A 399 -32.70 -16.86 16.23
CA ARG A 399 -34.07 -16.43 16.55
C ARG A 399 -35.06 -17.41 15.90
N LYS A 400 -36.07 -17.86 16.64
CA LYS A 400 -37.11 -18.76 16.12
C LYS A 400 -37.97 -18.05 15.06
N LYS A 401 -38.37 -18.76 14.01
CA LYS A 401 -39.34 -18.24 13.02
C LYS A 401 -40.70 -17.97 13.64
N THR A 402 -41.11 -18.79 14.61
CA THR A 402 -42.32 -18.57 15.39
C THR A 402 -42.00 -17.64 16.57
N ARG A 403 -42.85 -16.62 16.76
CA ARG A 403 -42.79 -15.61 17.84
C ARG A 403 -41.54 -14.71 17.93
N GLY A 404 -40.44 -15.00 17.24
CA GLY A 404 -39.22 -14.19 17.31
C GLY A 404 -38.45 -14.34 18.64
N GLU A 405 -38.73 -15.40 19.40
CA GLU A 405 -37.99 -15.76 20.62
C GLU A 405 -36.51 -16.00 20.28
N ILE A 406 -35.60 -15.43 21.09
CA ILE A 406 -34.16 -15.69 21.00
C ILE A 406 -33.89 -17.08 21.62
N THR A 407 -32.99 -17.86 21.03
CA THR A 407 -32.53 -19.14 21.60
C THR A 407 -31.10 -19.02 22.11
N ASP A 408 -30.76 -19.85 23.09
CA ASP A 408 -29.38 -19.97 23.62
C ASP A 408 -28.43 -20.72 22.66
N VAL A 409 -28.89 -21.04 21.45
CA VAL A 409 -28.09 -21.75 20.43
C VAL A 409 -27.18 -20.75 19.72
N PHE A 410 -25.90 -20.77 20.09
CA PHE A 410 -24.86 -20.06 19.37
C PHE A 410 -24.65 -20.63 17.96
N VAL A 411 -24.53 -19.74 16.98
CA VAL A 411 -24.30 -20.07 15.57
C VAL A 411 -22.91 -19.56 15.18
N ASP A 412 -22.06 -20.43 14.64
CA ASP A 412 -20.77 -19.99 14.08
C ASP A 412 -20.99 -19.39 12.68
N MET A 413 -20.08 -18.53 12.26
CA MET A 413 -20.13 -17.90 10.94
C MET A 413 -20.12 -18.92 9.79
N SER A 414 -19.48 -20.08 9.96
CA SER A 414 -19.53 -21.14 8.94
C SER A 414 -20.87 -21.86 8.85
N SER A 415 -21.62 -21.97 9.95
CA SER A 415 -22.88 -22.76 10.04
C SER A 415 -24.16 -21.92 9.93
N ILE A 416 -24.04 -20.65 9.53
CA ILE A 416 -25.18 -19.71 9.44
C ILE A 416 -26.28 -20.16 8.46
N LEU A 417 -25.95 -20.98 7.46
CA LEU A 417 -26.88 -21.57 6.49
C LEU A 417 -27.09 -23.08 6.66
N ASP A 418 -26.55 -23.69 7.73
CA ASP A 418 -26.73 -25.13 7.95
C ASP A 418 -28.18 -25.48 8.35
N PRO A 419 -28.68 -26.67 7.92
CA PRO A 419 -29.99 -27.18 8.31
C PRO A 419 -30.23 -27.18 9.82
N TYR A 420 -31.46 -26.92 10.24
CA TYR A 420 -31.87 -26.99 11.64
C TYR A 420 -33.36 -27.37 11.78
N GLU A 421 -33.83 -27.56 13.02
CA GLU A 421 -35.15 -28.11 13.36
C GLU A 421 -36.34 -27.42 12.66
N GLU A 422 -36.32 -26.08 12.51
CA GLU A 422 -37.39 -25.34 11.79
C GLU A 422 -37.09 -25.11 10.29
N CYS A 423 -35.95 -25.57 9.77
CA CYS A 423 -35.57 -25.37 8.36
C CYS A 423 -34.49 -26.36 7.89
N SER A 424 -34.90 -27.40 7.15
CA SER A 424 -33.99 -28.37 6.54
C SER A 424 -33.16 -27.84 5.36
N ALA A 425 -33.52 -26.68 4.79
CA ALA A 425 -32.77 -26.03 3.70
C ALA A 425 -32.88 -24.49 3.75
N PRO A 426 -32.09 -23.80 4.59
CA PRO A 426 -32.06 -22.33 4.62
C PRO A 426 -31.60 -21.73 3.28
N ARG A 427 -32.36 -20.76 2.75
CA ARG A 427 -31.99 -20.00 1.53
C ARG A 427 -31.74 -18.52 1.77
N THR A 428 -32.21 -17.98 2.90
CA THR A 428 -32.15 -16.57 3.25
C THR A 428 -31.97 -16.45 4.75
N VAL A 429 -31.07 -15.58 5.19
CA VAL A 429 -30.81 -15.27 6.60
C VAL A 429 -30.85 -13.76 6.76
N LEU A 430 -31.55 -13.29 7.79
CA LEU A 430 -31.53 -11.91 8.24
C LEU A 430 -30.61 -11.81 9.46
N ILE A 431 -29.69 -10.84 9.45
CA ILE A 431 -28.77 -10.56 10.57
C ILE A 431 -29.21 -9.26 11.23
N GLU A 432 -29.83 -9.39 12.41
CA GLU A 432 -30.40 -8.28 13.17
C GLU A 432 -29.44 -7.78 14.28
N GLY A 433 -29.78 -6.67 14.93
CA GLY A 433 -29.01 -6.06 16.02
C GLY A 433 -28.87 -4.54 15.86
N GLU A 434 -28.39 -3.86 16.88
CA GLU A 434 -28.33 -2.39 16.93
C GLU A 434 -27.37 -1.76 15.90
N PRO A 435 -27.50 -0.44 15.61
CA PRO A 435 -26.45 0.34 14.95
C PRO A 435 -25.09 0.16 15.67
N GLY A 436 -23.99 0.24 14.94
CA GLY A 436 -22.64 0.07 15.49
C GLY A 436 -22.22 -1.36 15.84
N MET A 437 -23.15 -2.31 16.05
CA MET A 437 -22.88 -3.72 16.47
C MET A 437 -22.14 -4.61 15.45
N GLY A 438 -21.41 -4.03 14.48
CA GLY A 438 -20.55 -4.79 13.58
C GLY A 438 -21.26 -5.63 12.52
N LYS A 439 -22.55 -5.40 12.21
CA LYS A 439 -23.27 -6.14 11.15
C LYS A 439 -22.55 -6.12 9.80
N THR A 440 -22.11 -4.94 9.35
CA THR A 440 -21.31 -4.79 8.11
C THR A 440 -19.93 -5.45 8.24
N THR A 441 -19.32 -5.39 9.42
CA THR A 441 -18.07 -6.08 9.77
C THR A 441 -18.21 -7.61 9.68
N TYR A 442 -19.35 -8.16 10.09
CA TYR A 442 -19.67 -9.59 9.97
C TYR A 442 -19.76 -10.03 8.50
N CYS A 443 -20.46 -9.27 7.65
CA CYS A 443 -20.55 -9.57 6.22
C CYS A 443 -19.19 -9.47 5.51
N LYS A 444 -18.41 -8.42 5.81
CA LYS A 444 -17.01 -8.29 5.33
C LYS A 444 -16.14 -9.46 5.79
N LYS A 445 -16.24 -9.87 7.06
CA LYS A 445 -15.52 -11.01 7.61
C LYS A 445 -15.86 -12.30 6.88
N TYR A 446 -17.14 -12.56 6.61
CA TYR A 446 -17.60 -13.75 5.90
C TYR A 446 -16.94 -13.87 4.52
N VAL A 447 -16.96 -12.80 3.72
CA VAL A 447 -16.38 -12.83 2.37
C VAL A 447 -14.85 -12.85 2.38
N TYR A 448 -14.21 -12.22 3.37
CA TYR A 448 -12.77 -12.31 3.60
C TYR A 448 -12.32 -13.73 3.99
N ASP A 449 -13.04 -14.39 4.91
CA ASP A 449 -12.75 -15.76 5.33
C ASP A 449 -12.98 -16.76 4.18
N TRP A 450 -14.05 -16.57 3.39
CA TRP A 450 -14.27 -17.30 2.14
C TRP A 450 -13.12 -17.10 1.14
N ALA A 451 -12.61 -15.87 1.02
CA ALA A 451 -11.55 -15.53 0.07
C ALA A 451 -10.17 -16.06 0.48
N THR A 452 -9.87 -16.10 1.78
CA THR A 452 -8.57 -16.51 2.32
C THR A 452 -8.43 -18.01 2.55
N LYS A 453 -9.50 -18.70 2.94
CA LYS A 453 -9.48 -20.17 3.09
C LYS A 453 -9.41 -20.86 1.73
N GLN A 454 -8.20 -21.14 1.26
CA GLN A 454 -7.98 -22.23 0.32
C GLN A 454 -8.36 -23.56 1.01
N GLN A 455 -8.90 -24.50 0.24
CA GLN A 455 -9.84 -25.49 0.77
C GLN A 455 -9.17 -26.58 1.63
N ALA A 456 -9.79 -26.87 2.77
CA ALA A 456 -9.70 -28.16 3.44
C ALA A 456 -11.11 -28.58 3.89
N PRO A 457 -11.84 -29.40 3.11
CA PRO A 457 -13.18 -29.86 3.48
C PRO A 457 -13.09 -31.01 4.50
N GLN A 458 -13.03 -30.67 5.79
CA GLN A 458 -13.15 -31.62 6.90
C GLN A 458 -14.29 -31.19 7.84
N GLY A 459 -15.51 -31.57 7.46
CA GLY A 459 -16.73 -31.31 8.22
C GLY A 459 -17.98 -31.59 7.39
N CYS A 460 -19.00 -32.19 8.00
CA CYS A 460 -20.32 -32.32 7.39
C CYS A 460 -21.13 -31.05 7.71
N GLY A 461 -21.38 -30.22 6.69
CA GLY A 461 -21.93 -28.86 6.80
C GLY A 461 -21.66 -28.09 5.51
N SER A 462 -22.46 -28.34 4.48
CA SER A 462 -22.06 -28.15 3.08
C SER A 462 -22.65 -26.91 2.41
N THR A 463 -22.04 -25.74 2.67
CA THR A 463 -22.22 -24.54 1.83
C THR A 463 -20.89 -23.92 1.36
N ALA A 464 -20.04 -24.74 0.73
CA ALA A 464 -18.83 -24.26 0.06
C ALA A 464 -19.14 -23.48 -1.23
N PHE A 465 -19.57 -22.22 -1.09
CA PHE A 465 -19.91 -21.34 -2.21
C PHE A 465 -18.75 -21.18 -3.20
N LYS A 466 -19.03 -21.42 -4.50
CA LYS A 466 -18.03 -21.21 -5.57
C LYS A 466 -17.68 -19.72 -5.76
N VAL A 467 -18.65 -18.84 -5.52
CA VAL A 467 -18.55 -17.37 -5.57
C VAL A 467 -19.39 -16.80 -4.42
N VAL A 468 -18.92 -15.73 -3.78
CA VAL A 468 -19.73 -14.93 -2.84
C VAL A 468 -19.65 -13.47 -3.28
N LEU A 469 -20.79 -12.76 -3.28
CA LEU A 469 -20.91 -11.38 -3.74
C LEU A 469 -21.31 -10.47 -2.56
N LEU A 470 -20.50 -9.47 -2.23
CA LEU A 470 -20.79 -8.48 -1.17
C LEU A 470 -21.24 -7.16 -1.80
N LEU A 471 -22.55 -6.98 -1.94
CA LEU A 471 -23.14 -5.75 -2.44
C LEU A 471 -23.55 -4.82 -1.30
N LYS A 472 -23.26 -3.52 -1.45
CA LYS A 472 -23.62 -2.46 -0.50
C LYS A 472 -24.95 -1.86 -0.92
N CYS A 473 -26.06 -2.31 -0.32
CA CYS A 473 -27.42 -1.94 -0.74
C CYS A 473 -27.73 -0.43 -0.74
N ARG A 474 -26.99 0.38 0.03
CA ARG A 474 -27.08 1.85 0.01
C ARG A 474 -26.54 2.46 -1.29
N ASP A 475 -25.59 1.78 -1.90
CA ASP A 475 -24.80 2.22 -3.05
C ASP A 475 -25.30 1.52 -4.35
N ILE A 476 -26.57 1.08 -4.37
CA ILE A 476 -27.26 0.49 -5.52
C ILE A 476 -28.33 1.48 -6.00
N HIS A 477 -28.36 1.77 -7.30
CA HIS A 477 -29.26 2.77 -7.89
C HIS A 477 -30.14 2.23 -9.04
N SER A 478 -29.81 1.04 -9.55
CA SER A 478 -30.44 0.41 -10.71
C SER A 478 -30.61 -1.09 -10.49
N ASP A 479 -30.11 -1.97 -11.37
CA ASP A 479 -30.25 -3.42 -11.26
C ASP A 479 -29.05 -4.13 -10.61
N VAL A 480 -29.16 -5.45 -10.44
CA VAL A 480 -28.17 -6.28 -9.74
C VAL A 480 -26.91 -6.54 -10.58
N TRP A 481 -26.99 -6.48 -11.91
CA TRP A 481 -25.83 -6.66 -12.79
C TRP A 481 -24.97 -5.41 -12.83
N GLU A 482 -25.57 -4.23 -13.00
CA GLU A 482 -24.85 -2.96 -12.92
C GLU A 482 -24.21 -2.80 -11.52
N ALA A 483 -24.93 -3.15 -10.45
CA ALA A 483 -24.39 -3.14 -9.09
C ALA A 483 -23.24 -4.15 -8.85
N ILE A 484 -23.14 -5.23 -9.62
CA ILE A 484 -22.00 -6.16 -9.56
C ILE A 484 -20.79 -5.57 -10.29
N ASP A 485 -21.00 -4.97 -11.47
CA ASP A 485 -19.96 -4.32 -12.26
C ASP A 485 -19.33 -3.16 -11.47
N ASP A 486 -20.13 -2.18 -11.05
CA ASP A 486 -19.71 -0.98 -10.30
C ASP A 486 -19.00 -1.28 -8.97
N GLN A 487 -19.41 -2.33 -8.26
CA GLN A 487 -18.94 -2.57 -6.89
C GLN A 487 -17.86 -3.65 -6.77
N LEU A 488 -17.80 -4.63 -7.67
CA LEU A 488 -17.00 -5.84 -7.51
C LEU A 488 -16.05 -6.18 -8.68
N LEU A 489 -16.20 -5.55 -9.85
CA LEU A 489 -15.31 -5.78 -11.00
C LEU A 489 -14.22 -4.67 -11.10
N PRO A 490 -13.08 -4.92 -11.79
CA PRO A 490 -11.85 -4.12 -11.68
C PRO A 490 -11.69 -3.00 -12.73
#